data_AF-A0A0P7GBH3-F1
#
_entry.id   AF-A0A0P7GBH3-F1
#
_cell.length_a   1.000
_cell.length_b   1.000
_cell.length_c   1.000
_cell.angle_alpha   90.00
_cell.angle_beta   90.00
_cell.angle_gamma   90.00
#
_symmetry.space_group_name_H-M   'P 1'
#
loop_
_entity.id
_entity.type
_entity.pdbx_description
1 polymer ?
#
loop_
_entity_poly.entity_id
_entity_poly.type
_entity_poly.pdbx_seq_one_letter_code
_entity_poly.pdbx_strand_id
1 'polypeptide(L)'
;MRREIGDDEDWSVSLSRRALLAVGVSTVGSALAGCSSLGGTPTPEQPFATLNRQTVALDGLDLSVPDSVSTASEPADAGVVVVPGGTDRSPNRTAEWIADGRVVALLGDDCGATWNSWVMTSAFATKFDVMGAEWGEPGADLVVGGTVGLNLVTYGRTWEGTPSDSEIFRELDSIASDIEDRTGGN
;
A
#
# COMPACT_ATOMS: atom_id res chain seq x y z
N MET A 1 41.72 -38.64 -5.61
CA MET A 1 40.85 -37.68 -4.87
C MET A 1 39.56 -37.56 -5.66
N ARG A 2 38.33 -37.70 -5.17
CA ARG A 2 37.77 -37.97 -3.83
C ARG A 2 36.24 -38.16 -4.03
N ARG A 3 35.66 -39.26 -3.51
CA ARG A 3 34.24 -39.55 -3.14
C ARG A 3 33.16 -39.28 -4.21
N GLU A 4 32.16 -40.13 -4.40
CA GLU A 4 31.04 -40.38 -3.48
C GLU A 4 30.39 -41.76 -3.76
N ILE A 5 30.24 -42.56 -2.72
CA ILE A 5 29.20 -43.59 -2.51
C ILE A 5 29.11 -43.75 -0.98
N GLY A 6 27.92 -43.53 -0.44
CA GLY A 6 27.46 -43.91 0.90
C GLY A 6 25.94 -43.86 0.79
N ASP A 7 25.23 -44.99 0.67
CA ASP A 7 25.02 -46.03 1.68
C ASP A 7 24.44 -45.44 2.98
N ASP A 8 23.12 -45.32 2.90
CA ASP A 8 22.07 -45.71 3.85
C ASP A 8 22.25 -45.56 5.37
N GLU A 9 21.20 -44.93 5.93
CA GLU A 9 20.47 -45.28 7.15
C GLU A 9 21.19 -45.33 8.51
N ASP A 10 20.89 -44.35 9.37
CA ASP A 10 20.17 -44.51 10.65
C ASP A 10 20.41 -43.26 11.51
N TRP A 11 19.35 -42.55 11.89
CA TRP A 11 19.26 -42.01 13.25
C TRP A 11 17.82 -41.60 13.61
N SER A 12 17.24 -42.49 14.42
CA SER A 12 16.26 -42.28 15.48
C SER A 12 15.85 -40.86 15.89
N VAL A 13 14.53 -40.63 15.77
CA VAL A 13 13.56 -40.03 16.72
C VAL A 13 14.08 -39.15 17.87
N SER A 14 13.53 -37.94 17.97
CA SER A 14 13.25 -37.32 19.28
C SER A 14 11.87 -36.68 19.30
N LEU A 15 11.06 -37.27 20.16
CA LEU A 15 9.65 -37.02 20.36
C LEU A 15 9.51 -35.99 21.50
N SER A 16 9.15 -34.75 21.21
CA SER A 16 8.79 -33.78 22.25
C SER A 16 7.27 -33.62 22.33
N ARG A 17 6.67 -34.43 23.21
CA ARG A 17 5.32 -34.23 23.75
C ARG A 17 5.44 -33.39 25.03
N ARG A 18 4.78 -32.23 25.06
CA ARG A 18 4.28 -31.44 26.21
C ARG A 18 3.76 -30.11 25.63
N ALA A 19 2.65 -29.51 26.02
CA ALA A 19 1.74 -29.78 27.12
C ALA A 19 0.37 -29.17 26.81
N LEU A 20 -0.65 -29.78 27.41
CA LEU A 20 -2.05 -29.36 27.45
C LEU A 20 -2.17 -27.91 27.95
N LEU A 21 -2.86 -27.05 27.21
CA LEU A 21 -3.42 -25.81 27.76
C LEU A 21 -4.92 -25.99 28.01
N ALA A 22 -5.29 -25.53 29.20
CA ALA A 22 -6.45 -25.92 29.95
C ALA A 22 -7.78 -25.44 29.35
N VAL A 23 -8.77 -26.32 29.49
CA VAL A 23 -10.19 -25.98 29.54
C VAL A 23 -10.41 -24.90 30.61
N GLY A 24 -10.93 -23.76 30.19
CA GLY A 24 -11.51 -22.74 31.07
C GLY A 24 -12.95 -22.47 30.63
N VAL A 25 -13.90 -23.24 31.17
CA VAL A 25 -15.33 -22.88 31.13
C VAL A 25 -15.68 -22.29 32.49
N SER A 26 -16.13 -21.04 32.49
CA SER A 26 -17.03 -20.52 33.53
C SER A 26 -18.03 -19.57 32.88
N THR A 27 -19.29 -19.94 33.04
CA THR A 27 -20.50 -19.35 32.47
C THR A 27 -20.99 -18.12 33.24
N VAL A 28 -21.47 -17.13 32.46
CA VAL A 28 -22.60 -16.20 32.72
C VAL A 28 -22.55 -15.25 33.93
N GLY A 29 -22.75 -13.96 33.64
CA GLY A 29 -23.61 -13.11 34.47
C GLY A 29 -23.10 -11.71 34.76
N SER A 30 -23.25 -10.77 33.82
CA SER A 30 -23.44 -9.35 34.12
C SER A 30 -24.20 -8.70 32.97
N ALA A 31 -25.53 -8.83 32.98
CA ALA A 31 -26.38 -7.89 32.30
C ALA A 31 -26.34 -6.58 33.10
N LEU A 32 -25.45 -5.67 32.73
CA LEU A 32 -25.54 -4.28 33.15
C LEU A 32 -26.44 -3.55 32.14
N ALA A 33 -27.72 -3.49 32.47
CA ALA A 33 -28.56 -2.40 31.98
C ALA A 33 -27.97 -1.10 32.51
N GLY A 34 -27.44 -0.29 31.60
CA GLY A 34 -26.84 1.01 31.90
C GLY A 34 -26.78 1.85 30.64
N CYS A 35 -27.94 2.27 30.13
CA CYS A 35 -28.02 3.42 29.25
C CYS A 35 -27.56 4.65 30.03
N SER A 36 -26.38 5.20 29.71
CA SER A 36 -26.12 6.63 29.79
C SER A 36 -24.85 7.04 29.05
N SER A 37 -25.06 8.07 28.24
CA SER A 37 -24.15 8.98 27.54
C SER A 37 -23.25 8.41 26.45
N LEU A 38 -23.57 8.84 25.22
CA LEU A 38 -22.61 9.23 24.20
C LEU A 38 -21.47 10.03 24.85
N GLY A 39 -20.40 9.34 25.18
CA GLY A 39 -19.08 9.88 25.43
C GLY A 39 -18.13 9.02 24.64
N GLY A 40 -18.22 9.10 23.30
CA GLY A 40 -17.17 8.56 22.46
C GLY A 40 -15.92 9.31 22.85
N THR A 41 -15.02 8.67 23.61
CA THR A 41 -13.62 9.07 23.59
C THR A 41 -13.26 9.16 22.13
N PRO A 42 -12.73 10.30 21.63
CA PRO A 42 -12.24 10.32 20.26
C PRO A 42 -11.27 9.16 20.17
N THR A 43 -11.62 8.15 19.37
CA THR A 43 -10.66 7.10 19.02
C THR A 43 -9.45 7.85 18.51
N PRO A 44 -8.25 7.66 19.10
CA PRO A 44 -7.06 8.33 18.60
C PRO A 44 -7.02 8.12 17.09
N GLU A 45 -6.90 9.20 16.32
CA GLU A 45 -6.76 9.10 14.86
C GLU A 45 -5.62 8.12 14.61
N GLN A 46 -5.96 6.95 14.05
CA GLN A 46 -4.97 5.92 13.82
C GLN A 46 -4.09 6.43 12.68
N PRO A 47 -2.77 6.60 12.90
CA PRO A 47 -1.91 7.04 11.83
C PRO A 47 -1.92 5.98 10.72
N PHE A 48 -1.98 6.44 9.48
CA PHE A 48 -1.97 5.60 8.29
C PHE A 48 -3.20 4.68 8.14
N ALA A 49 -4.39 5.17 8.54
CA ALA A 49 -5.60 4.36 8.60
C ALA A 49 -6.03 3.77 7.24
N THR A 50 -5.75 4.48 6.14
CA THR A 50 -6.11 4.02 4.79
C THR A 50 -5.07 3.03 4.27
N LEU A 51 -3.77 3.32 4.43
CA LEU A 51 -2.71 2.38 4.05
C LEU A 51 -2.76 1.07 4.84
N ASN A 52 -3.17 1.12 6.11
CA ASN A 52 -3.37 -0.06 6.93
C ASN A 52 -4.49 -0.99 6.39
N ARG A 53 -5.51 -0.44 5.72
CA ARG A 53 -6.62 -1.22 5.13
C ARG A 53 -6.30 -1.80 3.76
N GLN A 54 -5.47 -1.11 2.96
CA GLN A 54 -5.27 -1.43 1.55
C GLN A 54 -3.96 -2.18 1.23
N THR A 55 -3.01 -2.22 2.17
CA THR A 55 -1.64 -2.73 2.00
C THR A 55 -0.81 -1.97 0.95
N VAL A 56 0.48 -1.84 1.23
CA VAL A 56 1.44 -1.13 0.38
C VAL A 56 2.47 -2.10 -0.19
N ALA A 57 2.68 -2.06 -1.51
CA ALA A 57 3.82 -2.71 -2.15
C ALA A 57 4.88 -1.65 -2.51
N LEU A 58 6.10 -1.86 -2.03
CA LEU A 58 7.28 -1.08 -2.45
C LEU A 58 8.01 -1.87 -3.54
N ASP A 59 8.08 -1.32 -4.74
CA ASP A 59 8.74 -1.99 -5.87
C ASP A 59 9.97 -1.20 -6.31
N GLY A 60 11.16 -1.72 -5.98
CA GLY A 60 12.42 -1.07 -6.30
C GLY A 60 12.79 0.11 -5.39
N LEU A 61 12.16 0.21 -4.22
CA LEU A 61 12.44 1.23 -3.19
C LEU A 61 12.82 0.54 -1.88
N ASP A 62 13.74 1.15 -1.14
CA ASP A 62 14.13 0.74 0.21
C ASP A 62 13.69 1.85 1.18
N LEU A 63 12.45 1.73 1.70
CA LEU A 63 11.89 2.67 2.67
C LEU A 63 11.61 1.93 3.99
N SER A 64 11.84 2.63 5.09
CA SER A 64 11.48 2.17 6.43
C SER A 64 9.96 2.29 6.60
N VAL A 65 9.26 1.17 6.41
CA VAL A 65 7.80 1.12 6.54
C VAL A 65 7.38 1.26 8.01
N PRO A 66 6.46 2.19 8.36
CA PRO A 66 5.92 2.28 9.72
C PRO A 66 5.19 1.01 10.14
N ASP A 67 5.30 0.62 11.42
CA ASP A 67 4.72 -0.63 11.97
C ASP A 67 3.20 -0.79 11.76
N SER A 68 2.48 0.32 11.61
CA SER A 68 1.03 0.34 11.40
C SER A 68 0.61 0.28 9.93
N VAL A 69 1.56 0.25 8.99
CA VAL A 69 1.29 0.09 7.56
C VAL A 69 1.49 -1.38 7.18
N SER A 70 0.43 -2.00 6.67
CA SER A 70 0.51 -3.37 6.16
C SER A 70 1.20 -3.39 4.79
N THR A 71 2.05 -4.38 4.52
CA THR A 71 2.77 -4.50 3.24
C THR A 71 2.40 -5.75 2.48
N ALA A 72 2.47 -5.66 1.14
CA ALA A 72 2.35 -6.78 0.23
C ALA A 72 3.69 -7.02 -0.48
N SER A 73 4.00 -8.30 -0.75
CA SER A 73 5.23 -8.68 -1.45
C SER A 73 5.14 -8.46 -2.96
N GLU A 74 3.94 -8.40 -3.53
CA GLU A 74 3.72 -8.17 -4.95
C GLU A 74 2.77 -6.98 -5.19
N PRO A 75 3.02 -6.14 -6.23
CA PRO A 75 2.11 -5.06 -6.61
C PRO A 75 0.67 -5.50 -6.91
N ALA A 76 0.49 -6.76 -7.34
CA ALA A 76 -0.83 -7.30 -7.65
C ALA A 76 -1.68 -7.55 -6.38
N ASP A 77 -1.06 -7.66 -5.20
CA ASP A 77 -1.79 -7.90 -3.95
C ASP A 77 -1.99 -6.61 -3.14
N ALA A 78 -1.41 -5.50 -3.58
CA ALA A 78 -1.51 -4.21 -2.91
C ALA A 78 -2.65 -3.35 -3.46
N GLY A 79 -3.25 -2.55 -2.59
CA GLY A 79 -4.11 -1.43 -2.98
C GLY A 79 -3.31 -0.16 -3.30
N VAL A 80 -2.11 -0.02 -2.72
CA VAL A 80 -1.16 1.07 -3.05
C VAL A 80 0.18 0.51 -3.51
N VAL A 81 0.63 0.91 -4.69
CA VAL A 81 1.93 0.50 -5.26
C VAL A 81 2.84 1.72 -5.35
N VAL A 82 3.99 1.67 -4.68
CA VAL A 82 5.01 2.72 -4.75
C VAL A 82 6.18 2.24 -5.59
N VAL A 83 6.55 3.04 -6.59
CA VAL A 83 7.63 2.79 -7.54
C VAL A 83 8.58 4.00 -7.59
N PRO A 84 9.86 3.81 -7.91
CA PRO A 84 10.78 4.93 -8.05
C PRO A 84 10.42 5.79 -9.28
N GLY A 85 10.64 7.10 -9.18
CA GLY A 85 10.70 8.00 -10.32
C GLY A 85 11.85 7.64 -11.26
N GLY A 86 11.76 8.05 -12.52
CA GLY A 86 12.74 7.67 -13.55
C GLY A 86 12.74 6.17 -13.89
N THR A 87 11.76 5.40 -13.42
CA THR A 87 11.68 3.96 -13.66
C THR A 87 11.39 3.61 -15.13
N ASP A 88 11.98 2.51 -15.61
CA ASP A 88 11.67 1.89 -16.90
C ASP A 88 10.38 1.05 -16.86
N ARG A 89 9.60 1.14 -15.77
CA ARG A 89 8.39 0.34 -15.60
C ARG A 89 7.37 0.63 -16.70
N SER A 90 6.70 -0.43 -17.14
CA SER A 90 5.80 -0.36 -18.29
C SER A 90 4.56 0.50 -17.97
N PRO A 91 4.25 1.54 -18.77
CA PRO A 91 3.01 2.30 -18.64
C PRO A 91 1.77 1.43 -18.81
N ASN A 92 1.82 0.38 -19.62
CA ASN A 92 0.71 -0.57 -19.77
C ASN A 92 0.38 -1.26 -18.45
N ARG A 93 1.41 -1.74 -17.75
CA ARG A 93 1.21 -2.45 -16.50
C ARG A 93 0.72 -1.51 -15.40
N THR A 94 1.26 -0.30 -15.33
CA THR A 94 0.79 0.73 -14.40
C THR A 94 -0.68 1.09 -14.65
N ALA A 95 -1.06 1.30 -15.92
CA ALA A 95 -2.44 1.60 -16.28
C ALA A 95 -3.40 0.46 -15.94
N GLU A 96 -2.96 -0.81 -16.01
CA GLU A 96 -3.75 -1.95 -15.53
C GLU A 96 -4.00 -1.89 -14.03
N TRP A 97 -2.97 -1.64 -13.21
CA TRP A 97 -3.15 -1.52 -11.77
C TRP A 97 -4.15 -0.43 -11.38
N ILE A 98 -4.02 0.74 -12.01
CA ILE A 98 -4.91 1.88 -11.75
C ILE A 98 -6.34 1.58 -12.19
N ALA A 99 -6.53 0.88 -13.33
CA ALA A 99 -7.84 0.47 -13.82
C ALA A 99 -8.49 -0.59 -12.92
N ASP A 100 -7.69 -1.41 -12.26
CA ASP A 100 -8.14 -2.38 -11.27
C ASP A 100 -8.38 -1.75 -9.88
N GLY A 101 -8.36 -0.41 -9.79
CA GLY A 101 -8.68 0.36 -8.58
C GLY A 101 -7.51 0.56 -7.62
N ARG A 102 -6.27 0.30 -8.03
CA ARG A 102 -5.08 0.56 -7.20
C ARG A 102 -4.64 2.01 -7.32
N VAL A 103 -4.08 2.52 -6.24
CA VAL A 103 -3.34 3.78 -6.24
C VAL A 103 -1.89 3.48 -6.59
N VAL A 104 -1.30 4.25 -7.51
CA VAL A 104 0.11 4.13 -7.88
C VAL A 104 0.84 5.42 -7.55
N ALA A 105 1.95 5.31 -6.83
CA ALA A 105 2.80 6.42 -6.46
C ALA A 105 4.20 6.28 -7.10
N LEU A 106 4.66 7.32 -7.77
CA LEU A 106 6.05 7.52 -8.18
C LEU A 106 6.75 8.37 -7.12
N LEU A 107 7.89 7.90 -6.60
CA LEU A 107 8.67 8.57 -5.57
C LEU A 107 10.12 8.84 -6.01
N GLY A 108 10.61 10.05 -5.76
CA GLY A 108 11.98 10.47 -6.00
C GLY A 108 12.13 11.40 -7.19
N ASP A 109 13.34 11.44 -7.77
CA ASP A 109 13.64 12.29 -8.91
C ASP A 109 12.84 11.87 -10.16
N ASP A 110 12.57 12.82 -11.05
CA ASP A 110 11.89 12.62 -12.34
C ASP A 110 10.46 12.04 -12.27
N CYS A 111 9.82 11.97 -11.10
CA CYS A 111 8.45 11.43 -10.96
C CYS A 111 7.44 12.10 -11.88
N GLY A 112 7.45 13.44 -11.93
CA GLY A 112 6.59 14.21 -12.83
C GLY A 112 6.83 13.88 -14.30
N ALA A 113 8.09 13.80 -14.70
CA ALA A 113 8.46 13.47 -16.07
C ALA A 113 8.03 12.04 -16.45
N THR A 114 8.29 11.06 -15.58
CA THR A 114 7.87 9.67 -15.76
C THR A 114 6.34 9.57 -15.86
N TRP A 115 5.60 10.19 -14.94
CA TRP A 115 4.14 10.19 -14.97
C TRP A 115 3.58 10.79 -16.26
N ASN A 116 4.06 11.97 -16.64
CA ASN A 116 3.62 12.63 -17.87
C ASN A 116 3.92 11.79 -19.10
N SER A 117 5.09 11.13 -19.15
CA SER A 117 5.43 10.21 -20.23
C SER A 117 4.44 9.05 -20.34
N TRP A 118 3.95 8.54 -19.20
CA TRP A 118 2.97 7.46 -19.14
C TRP A 118 1.57 7.90 -19.55
N VAL A 119 1.10 9.04 -19.03
CA VAL A 119 -0.23 9.59 -19.35
C VAL A 119 -0.38 9.90 -20.84
N MET A 120 0.71 10.26 -21.53
CA MET A 120 0.73 10.47 -22.99
C MET A 120 0.63 9.16 -23.81
N THR A 121 0.78 7.99 -23.19
CA THR A 121 0.72 6.72 -23.92
C THR A 121 -0.73 6.30 -24.20
N SER A 122 -0.90 5.50 -25.25
CA SER A 122 -2.19 4.89 -25.56
C SER A 122 -2.70 3.96 -24.45
N ALA A 123 -1.82 3.43 -23.60
CA ALA A 123 -2.20 2.60 -22.46
C ALA A 123 -3.11 3.35 -21.48
N PHE A 124 -2.77 4.61 -21.17
CA PHE A 124 -3.57 5.46 -20.31
C PHE A 124 -4.78 6.02 -21.06
N ALA A 125 -4.60 6.53 -22.28
CA ALA A 125 -5.69 7.10 -23.08
C ALA A 125 -6.81 6.10 -23.43
N THR A 126 -6.51 4.79 -23.45
CA THR A 126 -7.53 3.75 -23.70
C THR A 126 -8.35 3.42 -22.46
N LYS A 127 -7.76 3.55 -21.27
CA LYS A 127 -8.37 3.10 -20.00
C LYS A 127 -9.04 4.22 -19.22
N PHE A 128 -8.60 5.46 -19.42
CA PHE A 128 -9.05 6.61 -18.63
C PHE A 128 -9.44 7.78 -19.53
N ASP A 129 -10.37 8.59 -19.05
CA ASP A 129 -10.57 9.92 -19.62
C ASP A 129 -9.42 10.82 -19.17
N VAL A 130 -8.38 10.88 -20.00
CA VAL A 130 -7.19 11.70 -19.76
C VAL A 130 -7.37 13.16 -20.15
N MET A 131 -8.49 13.54 -20.81
CA MET A 131 -8.69 14.92 -21.28
C MET A 131 -8.96 15.91 -20.13
N GLY A 132 -9.14 15.42 -18.90
CA GLY A 132 -9.17 16.21 -17.67
C GLY A 132 -8.12 15.79 -16.63
N ALA A 133 -7.17 14.92 -16.99
CA ALA A 133 -6.15 14.47 -16.04
C ALA A 133 -5.17 15.60 -15.74
N GLU A 134 -4.92 15.83 -14.45
CA GLU A 134 -3.86 16.72 -14.03
C GLU A 134 -2.50 16.10 -14.38
N TRP A 135 -1.61 16.90 -14.94
CA TRP A 135 -0.26 16.47 -15.27
C TRP A 135 0.58 16.42 -14.00
N GLY A 136 1.54 15.50 -13.94
CA GLY A 136 2.54 15.47 -12.88
C GLY A 136 3.43 16.70 -12.98
N GLU A 137 3.61 17.43 -11.88
CA GLU A 137 4.45 18.62 -11.86
C GLU A 137 5.91 18.22 -12.17
N PRO A 138 6.63 18.92 -13.07
CA PRO A 138 7.97 18.54 -13.54
C PRO A 138 9.09 18.62 -12.49
N GLY A 139 8.76 18.89 -11.22
CA GLY A 139 9.69 18.84 -10.08
C GLY A 139 9.04 18.23 -8.83
N ALA A 140 7.97 17.45 -8.99
CA ALA A 140 7.38 16.71 -7.89
C ALA A 140 8.32 15.60 -7.42
N ASP A 141 8.52 15.53 -6.10
CA ASP A 141 9.22 14.45 -5.41
C ASP A 141 8.33 13.22 -5.24
N LEU A 142 7.01 13.41 -5.30
CA LEU A 142 5.99 12.35 -5.26
C LEU A 142 4.89 12.70 -6.25
N VAL A 143 4.53 11.74 -7.11
CA VAL A 143 3.33 11.82 -7.96
C VAL A 143 2.46 10.60 -7.69
N VAL A 144 1.21 10.82 -7.34
CA VAL A 144 0.25 9.75 -7.02
C VAL A 144 -0.90 9.79 -8.01
N GLY A 145 -1.19 8.66 -8.63
CA GLY A 145 -2.31 8.50 -9.54
C GLY A 145 -3.28 7.42 -9.11
N GLY A 146 -4.56 7.66 -9.35
CA GLY A 146 -5.64 6.72 -9.09
C GLY A 146 -6.85 7.01 -9.95
N THR A 147 -7.97 6.34 -9.69
CA THR A 147 -9.22 6.54 -10.41
C THR A 147 -10.32 7.05 -9.50
N VAL A 148 -11.13 7.97 -10.04
CA VAL A 148 -12.44 8.33 -9.47
C VAL A 148 -13.48 8.15 -10.58
N GLY A 149 -14.18 7.01 -10.54
CA GLY A 149 -14.98 6.54 -11.67
C GLY A 149 -14.08 6.20 -12.87
N LEU A 150 -14.29 6.83 -14.02
CA LEU A 150 -13.47 6.66 -15.23
C LEU A 150 -12.37 7.73 -15.39
N ASN A 151 -12.31 8.70 -14.47
CA ASN A 151 -11.35 9.80 -14.55
C ASN A 151 -10.05 9.42 -13.85
N LEU A 152 -8.93 9.68 -14.51
CA LEU A 152 -7.61 9.60 -13.90
C LEU A 152 -7.41 10.86 -13.03
N VAL A 153 -7.19 10.67 -11.74
CA VAL A 153 -6.78 11.74 -10.83
C VAL A 153 -5.29 11.64 -10.56
N THR A 154 -4.62 12.77 -10.47
CA THR A 154 -3.18 12.88 -10.22
C THR A 154 -2.95 13.89 -9.12
N TYR A 155 -2.06 13.57 -8.19
CA TYR A 155 -1.64 14.43 -7.09
C TYR A 155 -0.14 14.57 -7.17
N GLY A 156 0.37 15.80 -7.07
CA GLY A 156 1.79 16.09 -6.99
C GLY A 156 2.16 16.57 -5.60
N ARG A 157 3.35 16.20 -5.14
CA ARG A 157 3.95 16.77 -3.93
C ARG A 157 5.42 17.05 -4.13
N THR A 158 5.84 18.20 -3.60
CA THR A 158 7.24 18.61 -3.46
C THR A 158 7.51 18.95 -1.99
N TRP A 159 8.72 18.68 -1.52
CA TRP A 159 9.21 19.03 -0.19
C TRP A 159 10.38 20.02 -0.28
N GLU A 160 10.50 20.89 0.73
CA GLU A 160 11.66 21.77 0.89
C GLU A 160 12.85 20.96 1.47
N GLY A 161 13.30 19.93 0.76
CA GLY A 161 14.36 19.00 1.18
C GLY A 161 13.93 17.54 1.12
N THR A 162 14.86 16.64 1.47
CA THR A 162 14.58 15.19 1.47
C THR A 162 13.59 14.85 2.59
N PRO A 163 12.37 14.38 2.27
CA PRO A 163 11.40 13.99 3.29
C PRO A 163 11.89 12.73 4.02
N SER A 164 11.48 12.58 5.28
CA SER A 164 11.63 11.29 5.97
C SER A 164 10.65 10.25 5.42
N ASP A 165 10.99 8.97 5.56
CA ASP A 165 10.10 7.86 5.16
C ASP A 165 8.70 8.00 5.79
N SER A 166 8.63 8.40 7.07
CA SER A 166 7.36 8.63 7.76
C SER A 166 6.54 9.79 7.18
N GLU A 167 7.19 10.84 6.66
CA GLU A 167 6.50 11.92 5.96
C GLU A 167 5.95 11.46 4.61
N ILE A 168 6.72 10.64 3.88
CA ILE A 168 6.27 10.02 2.62
C ILE A 168 5.01 9.18 2.87
N PHE A 169 5.05 8.27 3.85
CA PHE A 169 3.88 7.43 4.19
C PHE A 169 2.68 8.25 4.66
N ARG A 170 2.90 9.39 5.32
CA ARG A 170 1.80 10.25 5.80
C ARG A 170 1.11 10.95 4.64
N GLU A 171 1.90 11.45 3.69
CA GLU A 171 1.36 12.05 2.49
C GLU A 171 0.62 11.01 1.63
N LEU A 172 1.20 9.82 1.47
CA LEU A 172 0.56 8.70 0.75
C LEU A 172 -0.78 8.30 1.38
N ASP A 173 -0.86 8.21 2.70
CA ASP A 173 -2.11 7.90 3.39
C ASP A 173 -3.17 8.99 3.20
N SER A 174 -2.76 10.25 3.28
CA SER A 174 -3.65 11.39 3.05
C SER A 174 -4.23 11.38 1.63
N ILE A 175 -3.39 11.15 0.62
CA ILE A 175 -3.82 11.12 -0.78
C ILE A 175 -4.68 9.88 -1.06
N ALA A 176 -4.29 8.71 -0.56
CA ALA A 176 -5.07 7.49 -0.72
C ALA A 176 -6.45 7.62 -0.06
N SER A 177 -6.53 8.28 1.10
CA SER A 177 -7.80 8.56 1.77
C SER A 177 -8.69 9.49 0.93
N ASP A 178 -8.14 10.56 0.35
CA ASP A 178 -8.91 11.46 -0.50
C ASP A 178 -9.45 10.75 -1.75
N ILE A 179 -8.66 9.88 -2.38
CA ILE A 179 -9.10 9.05 -3.51
C ILE A 179 -10.20 8.07 -3.08
N GLU A 180 -10.04 7.39 -1.93
CA GLU A 180 -11.04 6.48 -1.37
C GLU A 180 -12.36 7.20 -1.09
N ASP A 181 -12.30 8.37 -0.44
CA ASP A 181 -13.47 9.18 -0.09
C ASP A 181 -14.23 9.66 -1.34
N ARG A 182 -13.48 10.12 -2.37
CA ARG A 182 -14.05 10.53 -3.66
C ARG A 182 -14.65 9.36 -4.44
N THR A 183 -14.16 8.14 -4.22
CA THR A 183 -14.65 6.92 -4.87
C THR A 183 -15.86 6.33 -4.15
N GLY A 184 -15.87 6.32 -2.82
CA GLY A 184 -16.94 5.77 -1.98
C GLY A 184 -18.13 6.70 -1.75
N GLY A 185 -18.00 7.99 -2.07
CA GLY A 185 -19.02 9.02 -1.86
C GLY A 185 -20.16 9.08 -2.91
N ASN A 186 -20.31 8.08 -3.78
CA ASN A 186 -21.31 8.07 -4.86
C ASN A 186 -22.41 7.03 -4.70
#